data_AF-A0A2K6EGV5-F1
#
_entry.id   AF-A0A2K6EGV5-F1
#
_cell.length_a   1.000
_cell.length_b   1.000
_cell.length_c   1.000
_cell.angle_alpha   90.00
_cell.angle_beta   90.00
_cell.angle_gamma   90.00
#
_symmetry.space_group_name_H-M   'P 1'
#
loop_
_entity.id
_entity.type
_entity.pdbx_description
1 polymer ?
#
loop_
_entity_poly.entity_id
_entity_poly.type
_entity_poly.pdbx_seq_one_letter_code
_entity_poly.pdbx_strand_id
1 'polypeptide(L)'
;MDVEALKKLSKKYDAFLASESLMKQIPRIPGPGRHKAGKFPSPLTPRHGESTVEFQMKKVLCLAVAVGHVKMTDDERRYNIHPAVNFLVLLLRKNWQKIFRAFYIKSTMGKPQDLY
;
A
#
# COMPACT_ATOMS: atom_id res chain seq x y z
N MET A 1 -9.54 23.43 11.30
CA MET A 1 -9.77 22.72 10.03
C MET A 1 -11.18 22.15 10.07
N ASP A 2 -12.00 22.52 9.10
CA ASP A 2 -13.40 22.10 9.04
C ASP A 2 -13.52 20.57 8.86
N VAL A 3 -14.45 19.95 9.61
CA VAL A 3 -14.64 18.48 9.60
C VAL A 3 -15.03 17.99 8.21
N GLU A 4 -15.71 18.82 7.42
CA GLU A 4 -16.10 18.51 6.06
C GLU A 4 -14.94 18.49 5.07
N ALA A 5 -13.96 19.39 5.24
CA ALA A 5 -12.74 19.40 4.43
C ALA A 5 -11.91 18.13 4.67
N LEU A 6 -11.84 17.69 5.93
CA LEU A 6 -11.18 16.43 6.31
C LEU A 6 -11.90 15.20 5.75
N LYS A 7 -13.24 15.20 5.69
CA LYS A 7 -14.02 14.15 5.03
C LYS A 7 -13.74 14.09 3.53
N LYS A 8 -13.69 15.24 2.84
CA LYS A 8 -13.33 15.31 1.41
C LYS A 8 -11.92 14.77 1.16
N LEU A 9 -10.94 15.15 1.98
CA LEU A 9 -9.57 14.64 1.88
C LEU A 9 -9.48 13.14 2.15
N SER A 10 -10.24 12.63 3.14
CA SER A 10 -10.24 11.19 3.47
C SER A 10 -10.81 10.31 2.37
N LYS A 11 -11.64 10.85 1.47
CA LYS A 11 -12.11 10.11 0.29
C LYS A 11 -11.11 10.15 -0.86
N LYS A 12 -10.31 11.21 -0.95
CA LYS A 12 -9.34 11.43 -2.03
C LYS A 12 -8.04 10.64 -1.86
N TYR A 13 -7.63 10.36 -0.63
CA TYR A 13 -6.36 9.68 -0.33
C TYR A 13 -6.59 8.42 0.50
N ASP A 14 -5.82 7.36 0.20
CA ASP A 14 -5.88 6.08 0.89
C ASP A 14 -5.06 6.06 2.18
N ALA A 15 -3.93 6.77 2.21
CA ALA A 15 -3.07 6.92 3.37
C ALA A 15 -2.70 8.39 3.59
N PHE A 16 -2.42 8.75 4.84
CA PHE A 16 -1.90 10.06 5.23
C PHE A 16 -0.54 9.88 5.89
N LEU A 17 0.39 10.80 5.62
CA LEU A 17 1.68 10.87 6.31
C LEU A 17 1.70 12.15 7.14
N ALA A 18 2.25 12.07 8.34
CA ALA A 18 2.39 13.20 9.23
C ALA A 18 3.80 13.23 9.83
N SER A 19 4.36 14.42 10.01
CA SER A 19 5.58 14.60 10.79
C SER A 19 5.35 14.20 12.24
N GLU A 20 6.39 13.75 12.93
CA GLU A 20 6.29 13.36 14.35
C GLU A 20 5.77 14.49 15.25
N SER A 21 6.07 15.74 14.90
CA SER A 21 5.55 16.94 15.57
C SER A 21 4.03 17.07 15.43
N LEU A 22 3.49 16.77 14.24
CA LEU A 22 2.05 16.82 13.96
C LEU A 22 1.33 15.58 14.52
N MET A 23 1.96 14.41 14.57
CA MET A 23 1.39 13.18 15.12
C MET A 23 0.94 13.31 16.58
N LYS A 24 1.63 14.12 17.39
CA LYS A 24 1.25 14.38 18.79
C LYS A 24 -0.01 15.24 18.91
N GLN A 25 -0.31 16.05 17.89
CA GLN A 25 -1.49 16.91 17.83
C GLN A 25 -2.69 16.22 17.19
N ILE A 26 -2.45 15.23 16.32
CA ILE A 26 -3.47 14.52 15.55
C ILE A 26 -4.50 13.77 16.42
N PRO A 27 -4.24 13.18 17.60
CA PRO A 27 -5.32 12.53 18.36
C PRO A 27 -6.41 13.48 18.85
N ARG A 28 -6.15 14.79 18.91
CA ARG A 28 -7.07 15.80 19.48
C ARG A 28 -8.07 16.39 18.46
N ILE A 29 -7.83 16.22 17.16
CA ILE A 29 -8.53 16.98 16.09
C ILE A 29 -9.56 16.15 15.29
N PRO A 30 -9.27 14.92 14.84
CA PRO A 30 -10.22 14.03 14.20
C PRO A 30 -10.93 13.17 15.25
N GLY A 31 -12.26 13.23 15.25
CA GLY A 31 -13.07 12.32 16.06
C GLY A 31 -12.82 10.83 15.71
N PRO A 32 -13.32 9.90 16.55
CA PRO A 32 -13.03 8.45 16.50
C PRO A 32 -13.36 7.74 15.18
N GLY A 33 -14.11 8.38 14.26
CA GLY A 33 -14.45 7.82 12.95
C GLY A 33 -13.26 7.58 12.02
N ARG A 34 -12.17 8.35 12.13
CA ARG A 34 -10.97 8.19 11.25
C ARG A 34 -10.12 6.97 11.60
N HIS A 35 -10.06 6.59 12.88
CA HIS A 35 -9.37 5.38 13.33
C HIS A 35 -10.09 4.11 12.83
N LYS A 36 -11.45 4.12 12.81
CA LYS A 36 -12.26 3.03 12.27
C LYS A 36 -12.14 2.87 10.75
N ALA A 37 -11.84 3.93 10.01
CA ALA A 37 -11.64 3.88 8.56
C ALA A 37 -10.24 3.42 8.13
N GLY A 38 -9.32 3.16 9.07
CA GLY A 38 -7.95 2.75 8.78
C GLY A 38 -7.08 3.82 8.12
N LYS A 39 -7.50 5.11 8.19
CA LYS A 39 -6.82 6.25 7.55
C LYS A 39 -6.13 7.17 8.57
N PHE A 40 -5.62 6.59 9.66
CA PHE A 40 -4.82 7.35 10.62
C PHE A 40 -3.44 7.63 10.02
N PRO A 41 -2.88 8.85 10.17
CA PRO A 41 -1.61 9.16 9.55
C PRO A 41 -0.46 8.33 10.11
N SER A 42 0.38 7.80 9.23
CA SER A 42 1.65 7.14 9.60
C SER A 42 2.76 8.19 9.76
N PRO A 43 3.80 7.92 10.57
CA PRO A 43 4.97 8.79 10.66
C PRO A 43 5.65 8.93 9.30
N LEU A 44 5.98 10.17 8.93
CA LEU A 44 6.78 10.44 7.74
C LEU A 44 8.23 9.99 7.99
N THR A 45 8.72 9.00 7.22
CA THR A 45 10.14 8.66 7.19
C THR A 45 10.80 9.27 5.94
N PRO A 46 12.11 9.60 5.96
CA PRO A 46 12.81 10.16 4.79
C PRO A 46 12.81 9.25 3.55
N ARG A 47 12.41 7.98 3.69
CA ARG A 47 12.32 7.00 2.59
C ARG A 47 10.95 7.03 1.89
N HIS A 48 9.99 7.78 2.40
CA HIS A 48 8.66 7.96 1.80
C HIS A 48 8.71 9.03 0.71
N GLY A 49 9.29 8.66 -0.43
CA GLY A 49 9.25 9.47 -1.65
C GLY A 49 7.87 9.49 -2.31
N GLU A 50 7.68 10.43 -3.23
CA GLU A 50 6.46 10.63 -4.01
C GLU A 50 6.13 9.34 -4.78
N SER A 51 5.07 8.63 -4.38
CA SER A 51 4.49 7.46 -5.09
C SER A 51 5.06 6.07 -4.76
N THR A 52 5.70 5.86 -3.62
CA THR A 52 6.03 4.49 -3.16
C THR A 52 4.80 3.81 -2.55
N VAL A 53 4.39 2.66 -3.08
CA VAL A 53 3.30 1.85 -2.52
C VAL A 53 3.82 1.05 -1.33
N GLU A 54 3.29 1.32 -0.14
CA GLU A 54 3.65 0.58 1.08
C GLU A 54 2.91 -0.75 1.17
N PHE A 55 3.68 -1.84 1.30
CA PHE A 55 3.14 -3.16 1.60
C PHE A 55 2.74 -3.24 3.08
N GLN A 56 1.48 -2.95 3.40
CA GLN A 56 0.96 -3.21 4.74
C GLN A 56 0.47 -4.64 4.85
N MET A 57 1.10 -5.43 5.74
CA MET A 57 0.57 -6.73 6.09
C MET A 57 -0.72 -6.59 6.89
N LYS A 58 -1.81 -7.07 6.29
CA LYS A 58 -3.06 -7.37 7.01
C LYS A 58 -3.06 -8.86 7.38
N LYS A 59 -3.86 -9.24 8.38
CA LYS A 59 -4.07 -10.66 8.75
C LYS A 59 -4.93 -11.37 7.71
N VAL A 60 -4.46 -11.41 6.46
CA VAL A 60 -5.12 -11.98 5.28
C VAL A 60 -4.16 -12.91 4.55
N LEU A 61 -4.71 -13.92 3.88
CA LEU A 61 -3.92 -14.92 3.14
C LEU A 61 -3.48 -14.42 1.75
N CYS A 62 -4.21 -13.46 1.17
CA CYS A 62 -3.94 -12.90 -0.15
C CYS A 62 -3.75 -11.38 -0.05
N LEU A 63 -2.65 -10.87 -0.61
CA LEU A 63 -2.38 -9.43 -0.70
C LEU A 63 -2.43 -9.02 -2.18
N ALA A 64 -3.30 -8.07 -2.52
CA ALA A 64 -3.35 -7.48 -3.86
C ALA A 64 -2.73 -6.09 -3.80
N VAL A 65 -1.69 -5.84 -4.60
CA VAL A 65 -0.93 -4.59 -4.57
C VAL A 65 -0.71 -4.08 -5.99
N ALA A 66 -0.84 -2.77 -6.18
CA ALA A 66 -0.53 -2.11 -7.44
C ALA A 66 0.99 -1.89 -7.55
N VAL A 67 1.60 -2.44 -8.61
CA VAL A 67 3.06 -2.42 -8.82
C VAL A 67 3.47 -1.46 -9.96
N GLY A 68 2.50 -0.93 -10.72
CA GLY A 68 2.79 0.03 -11.78
C GLY A 68 1.54 0.55 -12.49
N HIS A 69 1.76 1.54 -13.36
CA HIS A 69 0.73 2.17 -14.17
C HIS A 69 0.84 1.77 -15.66
N VAL A 70 -0.25 1.97 -16.41
CA VAL A 70 -0.32 1.65 -17.84
C VAL A 70 0.69 2.45 -18.67
N LYS A 71 1.11 3.64 -18.19
CA LYS A 71 2.10 4.50 -18.86
C LYS A 71 3.57 4.12 -18.60
N MET A 72 3.84 3.20 -17.67
CA MET A 72 5.21 2.71 -17.43
C MET A 72 5.63 1.72 -18.50
N THR A 73 6.92 1.71 -18.82
CA THR A 73 7.53 0.75 -19.74
C THR A 73 7.60 -0.65 -19.12
N ASP A 74 7.74 -1.68 -19.95
CA ASP A 74 7.76 -3.06 -19.46
C ASP A 74 9.01 -3.38 -18.59
N ASP A 75 10.13 -2.70 -18.84
CA ASP A 75 11.33 -2.82 -18.02
C ASP A 75 11.15 -2.20 -16.63
N GLU A 76 10.51 -1.03 -16.54
CA GLU A 76 10.15 -0.40 -15.25
C GLU A 76 9.18 -1.28 -14.45
N ARG A 77 8.21 -1.91 -15.12
CA ARG A 77 7.29 -2.84 -14.47
C ARG A 77 8.03 -4.06 -13.92
N ARG A 78 8.94 -4.67 -14.70
CA ARG A 78 9.76 -5.79 -14.23
C ARG A 78 10.62 -5.38 -13.03
N TYR A 79 11.24 -4.20 -13.11
CA TYR A 79 12.04 -3.64 -12.02
C TYR A 79 11.23 -3.45 -10.73
N ASN A 80 9.94 -3.11 -10.82
CA ASN A 80 9.06 -3.00 -9.66
C ASN A 80 8.52 -4.35 -9.17
N ILE A 81 8.27 -5.32 -10.06
CA ILE A 81 7.73 -6.64 -9.72
C ILE A 81 8.74 -7.48 -8.92
N HIS A 82 10.01 -7.50 -9.34
CA HIS A 82 11.06 -8.28 -8.65
C HIS A 82 11.20 -7.97 -7.14
N PRO A 83 11.39 -6.71 -6.71
CA PRO A 83 11.49 -6.38 -5.29
C PRO A 83 10.17 -6.61 -4.53
N ALA A 84 9.00 -6.43 -5.19
CA ALA A 84 7.70 -6.72 -4.59
C ALA A 84 7.54 -8.21 -4.25
N VAL A 85 7.94 -9.10 -5.17
CA VAL A 85 7.92 -10.55 -4.96
C VAL A 85 8.94 -10.95 -3.89
N ASN A 86 10.17 -10.43 -3.97
CA ASN A 86 11.21 -10.72 -2.99
C ASN A 86 10.81 -10.31 -1.57
N PHE A 87 10.17 -9.15 -1.42
CA PHE A 87 9.62 -8.72 -0.14
C PHE A 87 8.53 -9.68 0.35
N LEU A 88 7.60 -10.09 -0.52
CA LEU A 88 6.54 -11.04 -0.16
C LEU A 88 7.08 -12.41 0.28
N VAL A 89 8.15 -12.91 -0.36
CA VAL A 89 8.83 -14.16 0.01
C VAL A 89 9.40 -14.08 1.42
N LEU A 90 10.05 -12.96 1.77
CA LEU A 90 10.66 -12.76 3.09
C LEU A 90 9.64 -12.74 4.23
N LEU A 91 8.39 -12.35 3.94
CA LEU A 91 7.34 -12.23 4.94
C LEU A 91 6.65 -13.56 5.27
N LEU A 92 6.70 -14.56 4.39
CA LEU A 92 5.97 -15.81 4.56
C LEU A 92 6.84 -16.88 5.24
N ARG A 93 6.39 -17.40 6.39
CA ARG A 93 7.08 -18.47 7.16
C ARG A 93 7.38 -19.78 6.41
N LYS A 94 6.80 -20.02 5.22
CA LYS A 94 7.10 -21.17 4.35
C LYS A 94 7.75 -20.73 3.02
N ASN A 95 8.22 -19.49 2.96
CA ASN A 95 8.91 -18.84 1.85
C ASN A 95 8.21 -19.13 0.49
N TRP A 96 9.03 -19.45 -0.53
CA TRP A 96 8.64 -19.68 -1.91
C TRP A 96 7.55 -20.75 -2.12
N GLN A 97 7.44 -21.79 -1.28
CA GLN A 97 6.46 -22.86 -1.50
C GLN A 97 5.00 -22.42 -1.43
N LYS A 98 4.70 -21.33 -0.70
CA LYS A 98 3.36 -20.73 -0.66
C LYS A 98 3.07 -19.83 -1.86
N ILE A 99 4.10 -19.20 -2.42
CA ILE A 99 3.99 -18.24 -3.53
C ILE A 99 3.90 -18.99 -4.85
N PHE A 100 4.73 -20.01 -5.06
CA PHE A 100 4.68 -20.91 -6.21
C PHE A 100 3.30 -21.55 -6.44
N ARG A 101 2.46 -21.68 -5.40
CA ARG A 101 1.15 -22.31 -5.57
C ARG A 101 0.06 -21.36 -6.08
N ALA A 102 0.24 -20.04 -5.97
CA ALA A 102 -0.81 -19.06 -6.25
C ALA A 102 -0.28 -17.62 -6.39
N PHE A 103 0.57 -17.35 -7.39
CA PHE A 103 1.02 -15.98 -7.70
C PHE A 103 0.47 -15.51 -9.05
N TYR A 104 -0.49 -14.58 -8.98
CA TYR A 104 -1.18 -14.04 -10.14
C TYR A 104 -0.75 -12.60 -10.41
N ILE A 105 -0.28 -12.33 -11.63
CA ILE A 105 -0.16 -10.97 -12.15
C ILE A 105 -1.45 -10.64 -12.90
N LYS A 106 -2.14 -9.60 -12.43
CA LYS A 106 -3.38 -9.11 -13.05
C LYS A 106 -3.18 -7.70 -13.57
N SER A 107 -3.63 -7.48 -14.79
CA SER A 107 -3.80 -6.14 -15.36
C SER A 107 -5.25 -5.69 -15.12
N THR A 108 -5.48 -4.38 -15.01
CA THR A 108 -6.82 -3.81 -14.73
C THR A 108 -7.91 -4.27 -15.70
N MET A 109 -7.53 -4.58 -16.96
CA MET A 109 -8.45 -4.96 -18.04
C MET A 109 -7.97 -6.23 -18.78
N GLY A 110 -6.94 -6.91 -18.27
CA GLY A 110 -6.26 -8.02 -18.96
C GLY A 110 -6.61 -9.38 -18.35
N LYS A 111 -6.33 -10.44 -19.11
CA LYS A 111 -6.40 -11.80 -18.57
C LYS A 111 -5.33 -11.97 -17.48
N PRO A 112 -5.64 -12.63 -16.35
CA PRO A 112 -4.63 -12.97 -15.35
C PRO A 112 -3.51 -13.80 -15.97
N GLN A 113 -2.26 -13.45 -15.68
CA GLN A 113 -1.09 -14.25 -15.99
C GLN A 113 -0.66 -14.99 -14.72
N ASP A 114 -0.57 -16.31 -14.82
CA ASP A 114 -0.07 -17.18 -13.75
C ASP A 114 1.43 -17.36 -13.93
N LEU A 115 2.21 -16.99 -12.91
CA LEU A 115 3.64 -17.28 -12.86
C LEU A 115 3.80 -18.49 -11.93
N TYR A 116 4.03 -19.63 -12.57
CA TYR A 116 4.23 -20.99 -12.06
C TYR A 116 4.73 -21.17 -10.63
#